data_AF-A0AAE1ZAG8-F1
#
_entry.id   AF-A0AAE1ZAG8-F1
#
_cell.length_a   1.000
_cell.length_b   1.000
_cell.length_c   1.000
_cell.angle_alpha   90.00
_cell.angle_beta   90.00
_cell.angle_gamma   90.00
#
_symmetry.space_group_name_H-M   'P 1'
#
loop_
_entity.id
_entity.type
_entity.pdbx_description
1 polymer ?
#
loop_
_entity_poly.entity_id
_entity_poly.type
_entity_poly.pdbx_seq_one_letter_code
_entity_poly.pdbx_strand_id
1 'polypeptide(L)'
;MFIPLIFLHLRDWVLEELQNFKKASQNFEEFADSMEHSCNSFPSYLNRILVGVAKHFVASDQYEKSSLKNVIQGTTGYKSLYFPYVKSSYENLEMLYNKRKTDISMSTELREFKEELSSVTNCLQQVSHWLQNGLIGLNSSTTKRL
;
A
#
# COMPACT_ATOMS: atom_id res chain seq x y z
N MET A 1 7.83 26.91 -13.22
CA MET A 1 8.74 26.11 -12.35
C MET A 1 7.98 25.32 -11.27
N PHE A 2 6.69 24.99 -11.45
CA PHE A 2 5.86 24.30 -10.45
C PHE A 2 5.85 22.77 -10.56
N ILE A 3 6.10 22.24 -11.76
CA ILE A 3 6.07 20.80 -12.04
C ILE A 3 7.08 20.00 -11.18
N PRO A 4 8.35 20.44 -11.00
CA PRO A 4 9.31 19.72 -10.16
C PRO A 4 8.87 19.63 -8.69
N LEU A 5 8.23 20.68 -8.17
CA LEU A 5 7.73 20.74 -6.78
C LEU A 5 6.56 19.77 -6.56
N ILE A 6 5.65 19.63 -7.53
CA ILE A 6 4.54 18.67 -7.44
C ILE A 6 5.09 17.24 -7.39
N PHE A 7 6.06 16.90 -8.24
CA PHE A 7 6.66 15.57 -8.25
C PHE A 7 7.46 15.28 -6.97
N LEU A 8 8.16 16.28 -6.42
CA LEU A 8 8.85 16.16 -5.13
C LEU A 8 7.85 15.87 -3.99
N HIS A 9 6.77 16.66 -3.90
CA HIS A 9 5.79 16.48 -2.83
C HIS A 9 5.06 15.13 -2.92
N LEU A 10 4.69 14.70 -4.14
CA LEU A 10 4.09 13.38 -4.35
C LEU A 10 5.04 12.26 -3.95
N ARG A 11 6.34 12.41 -4.24
CA ARG A 11 7.35 11.44 -3.84
C ARG A 11 7.50 11.37 -2.33
N ASP A 12 7.60 12.50 -1.65
CA ASP A 12 7.79 12.55 -0.20
C ASP A 12 6.62 11.89 0.53
N TRP A 13 5.39 12.17 0.09
CA TRP A 13 4.18 11.54 0.65
C TRP A 13 4.17 10.02 0.46
N VAL A 14 4.46 9.52 -0.75
CA VAL A 14 4.51 8.06 -0.98
C VAL A 14 5.62 7.40 -0.17
N LEU A 15 6.77 8.07 -0.02
CA LEU A 15 7.88 7.56 0.79
C LEU A 15 7.53 7.49 2.27
N GLU A 16 6.83 8.49 2.80
CA GLU A 16 6.33 8.48 4.18
C GLU A 16 5.43 7.27 4.45
N GLU A 17 4.47 6.99 3.55
CA GLU A 17 3.56 5.86 3.71
C GLU A 17 4.26 4.51 3.60
N LEU A 18 5.26 4.39 2.73
CA LEU A 18 6.11 3.20 2.65
C LEU A 18 6.93 2.99 3.94
N GLN A 19 7.43 4.07 4.54
CA GLN A 19 8.15 4.00 5.82
C GLN A 19 7.22 3.58 6.96
N ASN A 20 6.00 4.12 7.00
CA ASN A 20 4.98 3.74 7.98
C ASN A 20 4.61 2.26 7.86
N PHE A 21 4.38 1.77 6.65
CA PHE A 21 4.09 0.36 6.38
C PHE A 21 5.26 -0.55 6.77
N LYS A 22 6.50 -0.15 6.43
CA LYS A 22 7.70 -0.89 6.82
C LYS A 22 7.79 -1.02 8.34
N LYS A 23 7.62 0.09 9.07
CA LYS A 23 7.67 0.10 10.53
C LYS A 23 6.56 -0.76 11.15
N ALA A 24 5.33 -0.66 10.64
CA ALA A 24 4.22 -1.50 11.10
C ALA A 24 4.49 -2.99 10.90
N SER A 25 5.08 -3.35 9.75
CA SER A 25 5.46 -4.73 9.43
C SER A 25 6.55 -5.26 10.35
N GLN A 26 7.61 -4.46 10.59
CA GLN A 26 8.71 -4.82 11.49
C GLN A 26 8.20 -5.05 12.91
N ASN A 27 7.38 -4.14 13.43
CA ASN A 27 6.80 -4.29 14.78
C ASN A 27 5.95 -5.56 14.91
N PHE A 28 5.19 -5.91 13.86
CA PHE A 28 4.40 -7.14 13.84
C PHE A 28 5.26 -8.39 13.81
N GLU A 29 6.31 -8.40 12.98
CA GLU A 29 7.26 -9.50 12.86
C GLU A 29 8.00 -9.74 14.19
N GLU A 30 8.54 -8.68 14.81
CA GLU A 30 9.20 -8.75 16.12
C GLU A 30 8.24 -9.30 17.21
N PHE A 31 6.99 -8.87 17.19
CA PHE A 31 5.99 -9.38 18.13
C PHE A 31 5.67 -10.86 17.88
N ALA A 32 5.45 -11.24 16.62
CA ALA A 32 5.15 -12.62 16.25
C ALA A 32 6.31 -13.56 16.61
N ASP A 33 7.54 -13.15 16.35
CA ASP A 33 8.76 -13.89 16.71
C ASP A 33 8.89 -14.08 18.23
N SER A 34 8.64 -13.01 19.00
CA SER A 34 8.62 -13.08 20.46
C SER A 34 7.57 -14.07 20.98
N MET A 35 6.40 -14.11 20.35
CA MET A 35 5.31 -15.03 20.71
C MET A 35 5.63 -16.48 20.37
N GLU A 36 6.25 -16.73 19.21
CA GLU A 36 6.69 -18.06 18.80
C GLU A 36 7.73 -18.65 19.77
N HIS A 37 8.66 -17.83 20.24
CA HIS A 37 9.70 -18.26 21.18
C HIS A 37 9.22 -18.37 22.64
N SER A 38 8.12 -17.71 23.01
CA SER A 38 7.67 -17.63 24.41
C SER A 38 6.43 -18.46 24.74
N CYS A 39 5.70 -18.94 23.72
CA CYS A 39 4.46 -19.68 23.90
C CYS A 39 4.59 -21.12 23.38
N ASN A 40 4.02 -22.09 24.10
CA ASN A 40 3.98 -23.49 23.67
C ASN A 40 3.09 -23.73 22.44
N SER A 41 2.26 -22.75 22.08
CA SER A 41 1.41 -22.77 20.89
C SER A 41 1.33 -21.38 20.28
N PHE A 42 1.55 -21.27 18.96
CA PHE A 42 1.47 -20.00 18.24
C PHE A 42 0.01 -19.49 18.21
N PRO A 43 -0.24 -18.21 18.57
CA PRO A 43 -1.59 -17.67 18.60
C PRO A 43 -2.27 -17.67 17.22
N SER A 44 -3.39 -18.39 17.09
CA SER A 44 -4.19 -18.43 15.86
C SER A 44 -4.68 -17.05 15.38
N TYR A 45 -4.74 -16.08 16.29
CA TYR A 45 -5.08 -14.69 15.98
C TYR A 45 -4.00 -13.96 15.17
N LEU A 46 -2.70 -14.24 15.40
CA LEU A 46 -1.62 -13.68 14.56
C LEU A 46 -1.71 -14.17 13.12
N ASN A 47 -2.09 -15.45 12.92
CA ASN A 47 -2.38 -16.00 11.60
C ASN A 47 -3.57 -15.28 10.93
N ARG A 48 -4.60 -14.92 11.68
CA ARG A 48 -5.74 -14.16 11.14
C ARG A 48 -5.33 -12.76 10.68
N ILE A 49 -4.44 -12.10 11.41
CA ILE A 49 -3.90 -10.80 11.02
C ILE A 49 -3.13 -10.94 9.70
N LEU A 50 -2.20 -11.91 9.62
CA LEU A 50 -1.41 -12.15 8.40
C LEU A 50 -2.27 -12.46 7.16
N VAL A 51 -3.27 -13.33 7.31
CA VAL A 51 -4.20 -13.67 6.20
C VAL A 51 -5.03 -12.44 5.77
N GLY A 52 -5.27 -11.49 6.66
CA GLY A 52 -5.98 -10.25 6.38
C GLY A 52 -5.21 -9.29 5.47
N VAL A 53 -3.87 -9.30 5.51
CA VAL A 53 -3.00 -8.33 4.81
C VAL A 53 -3.32 -8.24 3.32
N ALA A 54 -3.44 -9.38 2.63
CA ALA A 54 -3.67 -9.40 1.19
C ALA A 54 -4.99 -8.72 0.78
N LYS A 55 -6.00 -8.72 1.65
CA LYS A 55 -7.33 -8.15 1.37
C LYS A 55 -7.31 -6.63 1.28
N HIS A 56 -6.38 -5.98 1.99
CA HIS A 56 -6.27 -4.52 2.01
C HIS A 56 -5.63 -3.95 0.74
N PHE A 57 -5.04 -4.78 -0.12
CA PHE A 57 -4.54 -4.38 -1.43
C PHE A 57 -5.57 -4.51 -2.55
N VAL A 58 -6.81 -4.90 -2.23
CA VAL A 58 -7.92 -4.99 -3.18
C VAL A 58 -8.77 -3.73 -3.06
N ALA A 59 -8.84 -2.93 -4.12
CA ALA A 59 -9.68 -1.75 -4.17
C ALA A 59 -11.16 -2.11 -3.94
N SER A 60 -11.88 -1.28 -3.19
CA SER A 60 -13.33 -1.42 -3.01
C SER A 60 -14.07 -1.09 -4.31
N ASP A 61 -15.39 -1.35 -4.35
CA ASP A 61 -16.24 -1.33 -5.55
C ASP A 61 -16.30 0.00 -6.34
N GLN A 62 -15.57 1.03 -5.94
CA GLN A 62 -15.43 2.29 -6.68
C GLN A 62 -14.63 2.16 -7.99
N TYR A 63 -13.91 1.05 -8.21
CA TYR A 63 -13.23 0.73 -9.48
C TYR A 63 -14.08 -0.20 -10.36
N GLU A 64 -15.21 0.28 -10.88
CA GLU A 64 -16.10 -0.50 -11.78
C GLU A 64 -15.44 -0.89 -13.12
N LYS A 65 -14.28 -0.31 -13.46
CA LYS A 65 -13.64 -0.47 -14.78
C LYS A 65 -12.78 -1.73 -14.94
N SER A 66 -12.47 -2.48 -13.86
CA SER A 66 -11.55 -3.62 -13.95
C SER A 66 -11.99 -4.82 -13.11
N SER A 67 -11.93 -6.01 -13.71
CA SER A 67 -12.07 -7.29 -13.00
C SER A 67 -10.88 -7.58 -12.09
N LEU A 68 -9.73 -6.91 -12.31
CA LEU A 68 -8.53 -7.00 -11.49
C LEU A 68 -8.47 -5.82 -10.52
N LYS A 69 -9.01 -6.01 -9.32
CA LYS A 69 -9.10 -4.98 -8.27
C LYS A 69 -7.83 -4.81 -7.42
N ASN A 70 -6.80 -5.64 -7.62
CA ASN A 70 -5.57 -5.53 -6.83
C ASN A 70 -4.76 -4.31 -7.28
N VAL A 71 -4.45 -3.43 -6.34
CA VAL A 71 -3.83 -2.12 -6.57
C VAL A 71 -2.32 -2.25 -6.85
N ILE A 72 -1.67 -3.27 -6.27
CA ILE A 72 -0.21 -3.46 -6.35
C ILE A 72 0.20 -4.52 -7.36
N GLN A 73 -0.71 -5.41 -7.76
CA GLN A 73 -0.44 -6.54 -8.65
C GLN A 73 -1.52 -6.68 -9.73
N GLY A 74 -1.08 -6.83 -10.98
CA GLY A 74 -1.94 -7.15 -12.11
C GLY A 74 -1.32 -8.25 -12.98
N THR A 75 -2.02 -8.60 -14.06
CA THR A 75 -1.54 -9.57 -15.05
C THR A 75 -1.68 -9.02 -16.46
N THR A 76 -0.73 -9.37 -17.33
CA THR A 76 -0.84 -9.17 -18.79
C THR A 76 -0.38 -10.44 -19.49
N GLY A 77 -1.32 -11.19 -20.07
CA GLY A 77 -1.06 -12.55 -20.55
C GLY A 77 -0.49 -13.43 -19.43
N TYR A 78 0.73 -13.95 -19.63
CA TYR A 78 1.46 -14.79 -18.67
C TYR A 78 2.43 -14.02 -17.75
N LYS A 79 2.43 -12.68 -17.78
CA LYS A 79 3.35 -11.85 -17.00
C LYS A 79 2.64 -11.17 -15.83
N SER A 80 3.28 -11.19 -14.66
CA SER A 80 2.92 -10.38 -13.51
C SER A 80 3.34 -8.93 -13.73
N LEU A 81 2.47 -7.99 -13.39
CA LEU A 81 2.75 -6.56 -13.38
C LEU A 81 2.65 -6.03 -11.96
N TYR A 82 3.55 -5.11 -11.60
CA TYR A 82 3.51 -4.39 -10.33
C TYR A 82 3.03 -2.96 -10.57
N PHE A 83 2.15 -2.48 -9.69
CA PHE A 83 1.53 -1.14 -9.76
C PHE A 83 1.02 -0.77 -11.17
N PRO A 84 0.21 -1.64 -11.81
CA PRO A 84 -0.13 -1.49 -13.23
C PRO A 84 -0.80 -0.15 -13.56
N TYR A 85 -1.70 0.32 -12.70
CA TYR A 85 -2.44 1.57 -12.92
C TYR A 85 -1.59 2.82 -12.69
N VAL A 86 -0.72 2.82 -11.69
CA VAL A 86 0.27 3.89 -11.47
C VAL A 86 1.22 3.97 -12.66
N LYS A 87 1.71 2.83 -13.16
CA LYS A 87 2.61 2.79 -14.31
C LYS A 87 1.93 3.33 -15.57
N SER A 88 0.70 2.89 -15.86
CA SER A 88 -0.05 3.35 -17.02
C SER A 88 -0.37 4.85 -16.96
N SER A 89 -0.81 5.36 -15.81
CA SER A 89 -1.13 6.79 -15.65
C SER A 89 0.13 7.67 -15.72
N TYR A 90 1.26 7.19 -15.19
CA TYR A 90 2.56 7.85 -15.33
C TYR A 90 3.01 7.95 -16.79
N GLU A 91 2.93 6.86 -17.56
CA GLU A 91 3.30 6.84 -18.99
C GLU A 91 2.46 7.86 -19.78
N ASN A 92 1.15 7.96 -19.50
CA ASN A 92 0.27 8.97 -20.10
C ASN A 92 0.69 10.40 -19.74
N LEU A 93 0.99 10.65 -18.47
CA LEU A 93 1.45 11.93 -17.97
C LEU A 93 2.80 12.34 -18.60
N GLU A 94 3.74 11.41 -18.69
CA GLU A 94 5.05 11.60 -19.31
C GLU A 94 4.92 11.94 -20.80
N MET A 95 4.07 11.21 -21.53
CA MET A 95 3.79 11.52 -22.94
C MET A 95 3.21 12.93 -23.11
N LEU A 96 2.27 13.34 -22.25
CA LEU A 96 1.71 14.68 -22.29
C LEU A 96 2.79 15.75 -22.03
N TYR A 97 3.60 15.54 -20.99
CA TYR A 97 4.68 16.46 -20.62
C TYR A 97 5.68 16.63 -21.78
N ASN A 98 6.10 15.53 -22.39
CA ASN A 98 7.04 15.53 -23.52
C ASN A 98 6.46 16.23 -24.76
N LYS A 99 5.15 16.11 -25.01
CA LYS A 99 4.47 16.79 -26.13
C LYS A 99 4.31 18.29 -25.91
N ARG A 100 3.83 18.70 -24.74
CA ARG A 100 3.46 20.10 -24.49
C ARG A 100 4.62 20.96 -24.01
N LYS A 101 5.59 20.40 -23.29
CA LYS A 101 6.72 21.12 -22.65
C LYS A 101 6.29 22.38 -21.85
N THR A 102 5.03 22.45 -21.43
CA THR A 102 4.39 23.59 -20.74
C THR A 102 3.70 23.11 -19.46
N ASP A 103 2.99 24.01 -18.77
CA ASP A 103 2.30 23.68 -17.52
C ASP A 103 1.18 22.64 -17.72
N ILE A 104 1.26 21.55 -16.96
CA ILE A 104 0.30 20.42 -16.95
C ILE A 104 -0.41 20.29 -15.59
N SER A 105 -0.33 21.33 -14.74
CA SER A 105 -0.87 21.37 -13.37
C SER A 105 -2.37 21.06 -13.27
N MET A 106 -3.14 21.35 -14.31
CA MET A 106 -4.59 21.10 -14.41
C MET A 106 -4.95 19.99 -15.41
N SER A 107 -3.98 19.18 -15.84
CA SER A 107 -4.21 18.09 -16.79
C SER A 107 -4.99 16.93 -16.17
N THR A 108 -5.79 16.25 -16.99
CA THR A 108 -6.52 15.04 -16.57
C THR A 108 -5.54 13.93 -16.21
N GLU A 109 -4.44 13.81 -16.97
CA GLU A 109 -3.39 12.82 -16.76
C GLU A 109 -2.69 13.00 -15.41
N LEU A 110 -2.44 14.24 -14.97
CA LEU A 110 -1.89 14.50 -13.64
C LEU A 110 -2.90 14.13 -12.54
N ARG A 111 -4.19 14.40 -12.76
CA ARG A 111 -5.24 14.03 -11.81
C ARG A 111 -5.35 12.51 -11.68
N GLU A 112 -5.41 11.79 -12.80
CA GLU A 112 -5.44 10.33 -12.82
C GLU A 112 -4.21 9.72 -12.13
N PHE A 113 -3.01 10.24 -12.41
CA PHE A 113 -1.80 9.78 -11.74
C PHE A 113 -1.86 9.99 -10.22
N LYS A 114 -2.37 11.13 -9.76
CA LYS A 114 -2.57 11.41 -8.32
C LYS A 114 -3.60 10.49 -7.68
N GLU A 115 -4.70 10.22 -8.37
CA GLU A 115 -5.73 9.27 -7.91
C GLU A 115 -5.14 7.87 -7.74
N GLU A 116 -4.37 7.38 -8.72
CA GLU A 116 -3.74 6.06 -8.63
C GLU A 116 -2.69 5.97 -7.52
N LEU A 117 -1.88 7.02 -7.32
CA LEU A 117 -0.98 7.09 -6.16
C LEU A 117 -1.77 7.10 -4.84
N SER A 118 -2.90 7.80 -4.80
CA SER A 118 -3.75 7.86 -3.60
C SER A 118 -4.38 6.52 -3.26
N SER A 119 -4.73 5.73 -4.26
CA SER A 119 -5.19 4.35 -4.06
C SER A 119 -4.09 3.48 -3.44
N VAL A 120 -2.84 3.59 -3.91
CA VAL A 120 -1.71 2.86 -3.33
C VAL A 120 -1.45 3.28 -1.88
N THR A 121 -1.36 4.58 -1.61
CA THR A 121 -1.06 5.09 -0.26
C THR A 121 -2.19 4.75 0.72
N ASN A 122 -3.45 4.82 0.30
CA ASN A 122 -4.58 4.38 1.11
C ASN A 122 -4.49 2.88 1.46
N CYS A 123 -4.11 2.02 0.52
CA CYS A 123 -3.85 0.61 0.81
C CYS A 123 -2.73 0.42 1.84
N LEU A 124 -1.62 1.15 1.70
CA LEU A 124 -0.50 1.11 2.65
C LEU A 124 -0.94 1.55 4.06
N GLN A 125 -1.71 2.63 4.17
CA GLN A 125 -2.27 3.12 5.43
C GLN A 125 -3.18 2.07 6.08
N GLN A 126 -4.11 1.50 5.32
CA GLN A 126 -5.02 0.47 5.81
C GLN A 126 -4.29 -0.78 6.32
N VAL A 127 -3.30 -1.28 5.57
CA VAL A 127 -2.48 -2.42 6.02
C VAL A 127 -1.69 -2.06 7.27
N SER A 128 -1.07 -0.87 7.30
CA SER A 128 -0.29 -0.42 8.46
C SER A 128 -1.15 -0.38 9.72
N HIS A 129 -2.35 0.18 9.62
CA HIS A 129 -3.31 0.21 10.72
C HIS A 129 -3.82 -1.18 11.08
N TRP A 130 -4.06 -2.06 10.10
CA TRP A 130 -4.45 -3.45 10.36
C TRP A 130 -3.40 -4.20 11.18
N LEU A 131 -2.12 -4.06 10.80
CA LEU A 131 -1.00 -4.67 11.53
C LEU A 131 -0.85 -4.09 12.93
N GLN A 132 -0.92 -2.76 13.07
CA GLN A 132 -0.77 -2.09 14.37
C GLN A 132 -1.94 -2.37 15.31
N ASN A 133 -3.17 -2.19 14.82
CA ASN A 133 -4.38 -2.37 15.63
C ASN A 133 -4.62 -3.84 15.96
N GLY A 134 -4.20 -4.74 15.08
CA GLY A 134 -4.20 -6.18 15.34
C GLY A 134 -3.35 -6.57 16.54
N LEU A 135 -2.41 -5.75 17.00
CA LEU A 135 -1.58 -6.06 18.16
C LEU A 135 -2.09 -5.40 19.47
N ILE A 136 -3.09 -4.52 19.39
CA ILE A 136 -3.60 -3.82 20.57
C ILE A 136 -4.22 -4.82 21.55
N GLY A 137 -3.81 -4.71 22.82
CA GLY A 137 -4.28 -5.58 23.89
C GLY A 137 -3.58 -6.94 23.93
N LEU A 138 -2.58 -7.17 23.07
CA LEU A 138 -1.70 -8.32 23.19
C LEU A 138 -0.44 -7.96 23.98
N ASN A 139 -0.14 -8.76 24.99
CA ASN A 139 1.04 -8.65 25.82
C ASN A 139 1.52 -10.06 26.15
N SER A 140 2.84 -10.26 26.09
CA SER A 140 3.50 -11.56 26.32
C SER A 140 3.20 -12.17 27.70
N SER A 141 2.77 -11.35 28.67
CA SER A 141 2.32 -11.77 29.99
C SER A 141 0.91 -12.36 30.01
N THR A 142 0.04 -11.98 29.09
CA THR A 142 -1.37 -12.43 29.02
C THR A 142 -1.47 -13.84 28.43
N THR A 143 -0.55 -14.19 27.53
CA THR A 143 -0.55 -15.48 26.83
C THR A 143 0.10 -16.61 27.63
N LYS A 144 0.90 -16.30 28.67
CA LYS A 144 1.42 -17.30 29.63
C LYS A 144 0.36 -17.89 30.56
N ARG A 145 -0.87 -17.36 30.57
CA ARG A 145 -1.98 -17.80 31.44
C ARG A 145 -3.01 -18.70 30.74
N LEU A 146 -2.81 -19.02 29.46
CA LEU A 146 -3.60 -20.00 28.71
C LEU A 146 -2.76 -21.27 28.52
#